data_AF-A0A1F8N1M4-F1
#
_entry.id   AF-A0A1F8N1M4-F1
#
_cell.length_a   1.000
_cell.length_b   1.000
_cell.length_c   1.000
_cell.angle_alpha   90.00
_cell.angle_beta   90.00
_cell.angle_gamma   90.00
#
_symmetry.space_group_name_H-M   'P 1'
#
loop_
_entity.id
_entity.type
_entity.pdbx_description
1 polymer ?
#
loop_
_entity_poly.entity_id
_entity_poly.type
_entity_poly.pdbx_seq_one_letter_code
_entity_poly.pdbx_strand_id
1 'polypeptide(L)'
;MNTDELLCELLLFRVDASRCDLRVGDSVTPDTMIGRDLASGQEVKAGCRGKVLTITFDGADKALLIAIGLPFDRGGLSSSRHHPGKTNTHHVLAEVS
;
A
#
# COMPACT_ATOMS: atom_id res chain seq x y z
N MET A 1 -25.59 -16.17 -2.53
CA MET A 1 -24.30 -15.52 -2.18
C MET A 1 -24.60 -14.63 -0.99
N ASN A 2 -24.12 -14.98 0.20
CA ASN A 2 -24.36 -14.20 1.42
C ASN A 2 -23.49 -12.94 1.39
N THR A 3 -24.14 -11.79 1.49
CA THR A 3 -23.55 -10.45 1.38
C THR A 3 -22.96 -9.95 2.72
N ASP A 4 -22.79 -10.84 3.70
CA ASP A 4 -22.63 -10.50 5.12
C ASP A 4 -21.19 -10.67 5.69
N GLU A 5 -20.17 -10.96 4.88
CA GLU A 5 -18.79 -11.14 5.37
C GLU A 5 -17.70 -10.39 4.58
N LEU A 6 -18.04 -9.22 4.01
CA LEU A 6 -17.05 -8.34 3.36
C LEU A 6 -17.00 -6.96 4.00
N LEU A 7 -16.96 -6.90 5.33
CA LEU A 7 -16.34 -5.75 6.03
C LEU A 7 -14.81 -5.88 5.93
N CYS A 8 -14.28 -6.09 4.72
CA CYS A 8 -12.86 -5.88 4.49
C CYS A 8 -12.63 -4.38 4.43
N GLU A 9 -11.76 -3.87 5.28
CA GLU A 9 -11.19 -2.55 5.05
C GLU A 9 -10.55 -2.54 3.66
N LEU A 10 -10.86 -1.50 2.90
CA LEU A 10 -10.43 -1.33 1.53
C LEU A 10 -9.41 -0.19 1.47
N LEU A 11 -8.23 -0.49 0.92
CA LEU A 11 -7.26 0.53 0.57
C LEU A 11 -7.32 0.79 -0.92
N LEU A 12 -7.55 2.05 -1.28
CA LEU A 12 -7.59 2.50 -2.66
C LEU A 12 -6.32 3.26 -3.00
N PHE A 13 -5.69 2.83 -4.09
CA PHE A 13 -4.52 3.47 -4.65
C PHE A 13 -4.85 4.05 -6.01
N ARG A 14 -4.33 5.24 -6.27
CA ARG A 14 -4.41 5.89 -7.57
C ARG A 14 -2.99 6.11 -8.07
N VAL A 15 -2.61 5.41 -9.14
CA VAL A 15 -1.25 5.38 -9.66
C VAL A 15 -1.24 5.64 -11.17
N ASP A 16 -0.09 6.01 -11.69
CA ASP A 16 0.13 6.18 -13.12
C ASP A 16 -0.13 4.87 -13.89
N ALA A 17 -0.86 4.96 -15.01
CA ALA A 17 -1.28 3.79 -15.78
C ALA A 17 -0.20 3.19 -16.68
N SER A 18 0.98 3.82 -16.81
CA SER A 18 2.02 3.34 -17.73
C SER A 18 2.67 2.03 -17.27
N ARG A 19 2.61 1.70 -15.98
CA ARG A 19 3.17 0.47 -15.41
C ARG A 19 2.37 -0.01 -14.21
N CYS A 20 1.74 -1.18 -14.36
CA CYS A 20 1.17 -1.95 -13.28
C CYS A 20 1.35 -3.44 -13.58
N ASP A 21 2.11 -4.14 -12.73
CA ASP A 21 2.37 -5.58 -12.86
C ASP A 21 1.36 -6.42 -12.08
N LEU A 22 0.44 -5.77 -11.34
CA LEU A 22 -0.57 -6.44 -10.52
C LEU A 22 -1.77 -6.89 -11.36
N ARG A 23 -2.38 -7.99 -10.91
CA ARG A 23 -3.63 -8.53 -11.44
C ARG A 23 -4.65 -8.69 -10.33
N VAL A 24 -5.93 -8.62 -10.72
CA VAL A 24 -7.02 -8.96 -9.80
C VAL A 24 -6.83 -10.39 -9.30
N GLY A 25 -6.88 -10.56 -7.99
CA GLY A 25 -6.64 -11.82 -7.32
C GLY A 25 -5.24 -12.00 -6.75
N ASP A 26 -4.28 -11.14 -7.10
CA ASP A 26 -2.92 -11.22 -6.56
C ASP A 26 -2.90 -10.92 -5.06
N SER A 27 -2.01 -11.63 -4.36
CA SER A 27 -1.72 -11.33 -2.95
C SER A 27 -0.60 -10.29 -2.88
N VAL A 28 -0.79 -9.29 -2.02
CA VAL A 28 0.20 -8.23 -1.83
C VAL A 28 0.80 -8.30 -0.42
N THR A 29 2.04 -7.87 -0.32
CA THR A 29 2.80 -7.66 0.92
C THR A 29 3.11 -6.16 1.10
N PRO A 30 3.53 -5.70 2.30
CA PRO A 30 3.80 -4.29 2.53
C PRO A 30 4.83 -3.68 1.57
N ASP A 31 5.76 -4.49 1.07
CA ASP A 31 6.80 -4.09 0.13
C ASP A 31 6.40 -4.24 -1.35
N THR A 32 5.21 -4.80 -1.64
CA THR A 32 4.74 -4.97 -3.01
C THR A 32 4.54 -3.60 -3.66
N MET A 33 5.17 -3.43 -4.82
CA MET A 33 5.04 -2.23 -5.64
C MET A 33 3.64 -2.18 -6.28
N ILE A 34 2.88 -1.13 -6.00
CA ILE A 34 1.54 -0.91 -6.58
C ILE A 34 1.64 -0.17 -7.92
N GLY A 35 2.56 0.79 -8.00
CA GLY A 35 2.73 1.64 -9.17
C GLY A 35 3.47 2.93 -8.80
N ARG A 36 3.35 3.96 -9.62
CA ARG A 36 3.98 5.26 -9.35
C ARG A 36 2.95 6.33 -9.08
N ASP A 37 3.26 7.24 -8.17
CA ASP A 37 2.46 8.42 -7.93
C ASP A 37 2.45 9.32 -9.18
N LEU A 38 1.28 9.84 -9.54
CA LEU A 38 1.07 10.62 -10.77
C LEU A 38 1.81 11.97 -10.73
N ALA A 39 1.94 12.58 -9.56
CA ALA A 39 2.52 13.92 -9.43
C ALA A 39 4.04 13.88 -9.30
N SER A 40 4.56 12.96 -8.48
CA SER A 40 5.98 12.87 -8.12
C SER A 40 6.76 11.82 -8.91
N GLY A 41 6.06 10.87 -9.56
CA GLY A 41 6.67 9.72 -10.22
C GLY A 41 7.33 8.72 -9.26
N GLN A 42 7.21 8.93 -7.94
CA GLN A 42 7.81 8.08 -6.92
C GLN A 42 7.06 6.75 -6.80
N GLU A 43 7.78 5.74 -6.33
CA GLU A 43 7.22 4.41 -6.15
C GLU A 43 6.24 4.35 -4.98
N VAL A 44 5.06 3.78 -5.24
CA VAL A 44 4.01 3.57 -4.24
C VAL A 44 3.96 2.09 -3.89
N LYS A 45 4.27 1.78 -2.64
CA LYS A 45 4.19 0.44 -2.08
C LYS A 45 2.84 0.21 -1.39
N ALA A 46 2.42 -1.06 -1.28
CA ALA A 46 1.14 -1.42 -0.69
C ALA A 46 1.02 -1.02 0.79
N GLY A 47 2.12 -1.11 1.56
CA GLY A 47 2.14 -0.84 2.99
C GLY A 47 1.30 -1.81 3.85
N CYS A 48 0.64 -2.78 3.22
CA CYS A 48 -0.28 -3.71 3.86
C CYS A 48 -0.14 -5.12 3.29
N ARG A 49 -0.70 -6.10 4.00
CA ARG A 49 -0.98 -7.43 3.44
C ARG A 49 -2.43 -7.49 3.02
N GLY A 50 -2.70 -8.02 1.84
CA GLY A 50 -4.07 -8.09 1.34
C GLY A 50 -4.16 -8.76 -0.01
N LYS A 51 -5.32 -8.60 -0.66
CA LYS A 51 -5.57 -9.15 -2.00
C LYS A 51 -6.08 -8.05 -2.92
N VAL A 52 -5.58 -8.03 -4.16
CA VAL A 52 -6.09 -7.10 -5.18
C VAL A 52 -7.50 -7.52 -5.56
N LEU A 53 -8.48 -6.66 -5.31
CA LEU A 53 -9.89 -6.92 -5.58
C LEU A 53 -10.34 -6.37 -6.93
N THR A 54 -9.86 -5.18 -7.29
CA THR A 54 -10.14 -4.58 -8.59
C THR A 54 -8.98 -3.71 -9.07
N ILE A 55 -8.86 -3.62 -10.38
CA ILE A 55 -7.99 -2.67 -11.08
C ILE A 55 -8.85 -2.04 -12.18
N THR A 56 -9.01 -0.73 -12.13
CA THR A 56 -9.83 0.03 -13.10
C THR A 56 -9.01 1.16 -13.70
N PHE A 57 -9.12 1.33 -15.02
CA PHE A 57 -8.49 2.44 -15.71
C PHE A 57 -9.39 3.68 -15.72
N ASP A 58 -8.83 4.79 -15.26
CA ASP A 58 -9.39 6.13 -15.42
C ASP A 58 -8.72 6.82 -16.61
N GLY A 59 -9.45 6.85 -17.73
CA GLY A 59 -8.94 7.40 -18.98
C GLY A 59 -8.84 8.93 -19.01
N ALA A 60 -9.56 9.64 -18.13
CA ALA A 60 -9.48 11.10 -18.06
C ALA A 60 -8.10 11.52 -17.52
N ASP A 61 -7.65 10.84 -16.47
CA ASP A 61 -6.42 11.17 -15.76
C ASP A 61 -5.25 10.23 -16.05
N LYS A 62 -5.41 9.31 -17.02
CA LYS A 62 -4.43 8.26 -17.37
C LYS A 62 -3.92 7.52 -16.12
N ALA A 63 -4.84 7.19 -15.22
CA ALA A 63 -4.55 6.60 -13.93
C ALA A 63 -5.14 5.18 -13.83
N LEU A 64 -4.55 4.36 -12.97
CA LEU A 64 -5.14 3.12 -12.50
C LEU A 64 -5.61 3.30 -11.06
N LEU A 65 -6.85 2.87 -10.81
CA LEU A 65 -7.44 2.73 -9.50
C LEU A 65 -7.33 1.27 -9.08
N ILE A 66 -6.56 1.01 -8.02
CA ILE A 66 -6.28 -0.34 -7.51
C ILE A 66 -6.87 -0.42 -6.11
N ALA A 67 -7.76 -1.39 -5.90
CA ALA A 67 -8.35 -1.64 -4.59
C ALA A 67 -7.77 -2.92 -3.98
N ILE A 68 -7.26 -2.80 -2.76
CA ILE A 68 -6.76 -3.92 -1.97
C ILE A 68 -7.71 -4.18 -0.81
N GLY A 69 -8.21 -5.41 -0.73
CA GLY A 69 -8.97 -5.90 0.41
C GLY A 69 -8.03 -6.36 1.51
N LEU A 70 -8.17 -5.77 2.69
CA LEU A 70 -7.44 -6.20 3.88
C LEU A 70 -8.09 -7.45 4.49
N PRO A 71 -7.30 -8.37 5.05
CA PRO A 71 -7.85 -9.48 5.80
C PRO A 71 -8.63 -8.94 6.99
N PHE A 72 -9.85 -9.42 7.18
CA PHE A 72 -10.66 -9.05 8.33
C PHE A 72 -10.15 -9.78 9.57
N ASP A 73 -9.39 -9.09 10.42
CA ASP A 73 -8.85 -9.66 11.64
C ASP A 73 -9.87 -9.51 12.78
N ARG A 74 -10.73 -10.52 12.98
CA ARG A 74 -11.62 -10.61 14.15
C ARG A 74 -10.83 -10.99 15.41
N GLY A 75 -9.92 -10.12 15.85
CA GLY A 75 -9.29 -10.24 17.16
C GLY A 75 -7.79 -10.02 17.17
N GLY A 76 -7.40 -8.78 17.46
CA GLY A 76 -6.02 -8.38 17.74
C GLY A 76 -5.82 -7.76 19.12
N LEU A 77 -6.37 -8.37 20.19
CA LEU A 77 -5.72 -8.27 21.49
C LEU A 77 -4.45 -9.13 21.42
N SER A 78 -3.40 -8.59 20.81
CA SER A 78 -2.06 -9.15 20.94
C SER A 78 -1.10 -8.02 21.22
N SER A 79 -0.76 -7.92 22.51
CA SER A 79 0.25 -7.03 23.06
C SER A 79 1.58 -7.22 22.33
N SER A 80 1.89 -6.35 21.38
CA SER A 80 3.23 -6.31 20.80
C SER A 80 4.11 -5.34 21.59
N ARG A 81 4.98 -5.95 22.38
CA ARG A 81 6.05 -5.33 23.17
C ARG A 81 6.87 -4.40 22.29
N HIS A 82 7.17 -3.23 22.86
CA HIS A 82 8.27 -2.36 22.46
C HIS A 82 9.54 -3.18 22.15
N HIS A 83 10.09 -2.99 20.95
CA HIS A 83 11.50 -3.21 20.66
C HIS A 83 12.09 -1.85 20.27
N PRO A 84 12.88 -1.19 21.14
CA PRO A 84 13.68 -0.05 20.72
C PRO A 84 14.98 -0.59 20.09
N GLY A 85 14.98 -0.70 18.77
CA GLY A 85 16.11 -1.21 17.99
C GLY A 85 16.67 -0.18 17.01
N LYS A 86 17.58 0.66 17.50
CA LYS A 86 18.66 1.35 16.77
C LYS A 86 18.25 2.33 15.64
N THR A 87 18.04 3.59 16.01
CA THR A 87 18.25 4.74 15.12
C THR A 87 19.76 5.00 14.99
N ASN A 88 20.29 4.82 13.78
CA ASN A 88 21.62 5.28 13.42
C ASN A 88 21.50 6.74 12.97
N THR A 89 21.65 7.68 13.92
CA THR A 89 21.62 9.11 13.63
C THR A 89 22.98 9.54 13.09
N HIS A 90 23.07 9.79 11.77
CA HIS A 90 24.17 10.55 11.21
C HIS A 90 24.00 12.03 11.59
N HIS A 91 24.74 12.49 12.60
CA HIS A 91 25.00 13.92 12.79
C HIS A 91 26.02 14.38 11.75
N VAL A 92 25.61 15.23 10.82
CA VAL A 92 26.52 16.09 10.05
C VAL A 92 26.35 17.49 10.61
N LEU A 93 27.28 17.89 11.47
CA LEU A 93 27.49 19.30 11.83
C LEU A 93 28.30 19.93 10.68
N ALA A 94 27.65 20.80 9.92
CA ALA A 94 28.35 21.77 9.09
C ALA A 94 28.57 23.02 9.94
N GLU A 95 29.78 23.21 10.45
CA GLU A 95 30.25 24.53 10.86
C GLU A 95 30.51 25.35 9.59
N VAL A 96 29.86 26.50 9.48
CA VAL A 96 30.19 27.50 8.46
C VAL A 96 30.43 28.82 9.18
N SER A 97 31.73 29.17 9.17
CA SER A 97 32.41 30.48 9.27
C SER A 97 31.79 31.60 10.10
#